data_AF-A0A7C2ZD09-F1
#
_entry.id   AF-A0A7C2ZD09-F1
#
_cell.length_a   1.000
_cell.length_b   1.000
_cell.length_c   1.000
_cell.angle_alpha   90.00
_cell.angle_beta   90.00
_cell.angle_gamma   90.00
#
_symmetry.space_group_name_H-M   'P 1'
#
loop_
_entity.id
_entity.type
_entity.pdbx_description
1 polymer ?
#
loop_
_entity_poly.entity_id
_entity_poly.type
_entity_poly.pdbx_seq_one_letter_code
_entity_poly.pdbx_strand_id
1 'polypeptide(L)'
;AYIYRIALSANSKAWRNRIGKDGQISSNQVAVEKDPARRAGESELVWKIRRAIAQLPAKQSRAIVMRYLEQRDYNAIAQKLKCSKAGARSNVSKALAALKGRLGNE
;
A
#
# COMPACT_ATOMS: atom_id res chain seq x y z
N ALA A 1 14.11 -9.31 -5.22
CA ALA A 1 13.89 -10.62 -4.54
C ALA A 1 14.64 -10.81 -3.21
N TYR A 2 15.53 -9.90 -2.77
CA TYR A 2 16.34 -10.09 -1.55
C TYR A 2 15.58 -9.81 -0.24
N ILE A 3 14.81 -8.71 -0.18
CA ILE A 3 14.01 -8.34 1.00
C ILE A 3 12.99 -9.41 1.38
N TYR A 4 12.38 -10.07 0.39
CA TYR A 4 11.42 -11.16 0.62
C TYR A 4 12.07 -12.35 1.35
N ARG A 5 13.30 -12.73 0.97
CA ARG A 5 14.05 -13.83 1.62
C ARG A 5 14.44 -13.49 3.06
N ILE A 6 14.84 -12.25 3.31
CA ILE A 6 15.12 -11.76 4.68
C ILE A 6 13.86 -11.83 5.54
N ALA A 7 12.72 -11.34 5.03
CA ALA A 7 11.47 -11.35 5.78
C ALA A 7 11.00 -12.78 6.07
N LEU A 8 11.09 -13.68 5.09
CA LEU A 8 10.68 -15.09 5.22
C LEU A 8 11.54 -15.85 6.23
N SER A 9 12.87 -15.68 6.15
CA SER A 9 13.81 -16.34 7.06
C SER A 9 13.68 -15.81 8.49
N ALA A 10 13.50 -14.49 8.66
CA ALA A 10 13.24 -13.87 9.95
C ALA A 10 11.93 -14.39 10.58
N ASN A 11 10.85 -14.48 9.79
CA ASN A 11 9.58 -15.04 10.26
C ASN A 11 9.72 -16.53 10.64
N SER A 12 10.40 -17.33 9.83
CA SER A 12 10.64 -18.75 10.09
C SER A 12 11.50 -18.98 11.35
N LYS A 13 12.43 -18.06 11.64
CA LYS A 13 13.24 -18.09 12.87
C LYS A 13 12.43 -17.68 14.09
N ALA A 14 11.65 -16.60 13.99
CA ALA A 14 10.77 -16.15 15.05
C ALA A 14 9.70 -17.21 15.40
N TRP A 15 9.13 -17.87 14.40
CA TRP A 15 8.15 -18.94 14.57
C TRP A 15 8.74 -20.16 15.28
N ARG A 16 9.93 -20.62 14.88
CA ARG A 16 10.63 -21.73 15.56
C ARG A 16 10.98 -21.41 17.02
N ASN A 17 11.41 -20.17 17.29
CA ASN A 17 11.71 -19.74 18.65
C ASN A 17 10.46 -19.66 19.53
N ARG A 18 9.28 -19.43 18.95
CA ARG A 18 8.02 -19.27 19.66
C ARG A 18 7.32 -20.59 19.99
N ILE A 19 7.53 -21.64 19.19
CA ILE A 19 6.95 -22.98 19.37
C ILE A 19 7.87 -23.92 20.16
N GLY A 20 9.16 -23.58 20.29
CA GLY A 20 10.17 -24.49 20.83
C GLY A 20 10.62 -25.52 19.78
N LYS A 21 11.73 -26.23 20.06
CA LYS A 21 12.33 -27.22 19.14
C LYS A 21 11.41 -28.41 18.82
N ASP A 22 10.46 -28.69 19.71
CA ASP A 22 9.73 -29.97 19.73
C ASP A 22 8.33 -29.88 19.09
N GLY A 23 7.96 -28.72 18.54
CA GLY A 23 6.78 -28.60 17.68
C GLY A 23 5.42 -28.82 18.37
N GLN A 24 5.35 -28.85 19.70
CA GLN A 24 4.10 -29.04 20.41
C GLN A 24 3.23 -27.77 20.34
N ILE A 25 2.19 -27.84 19.53
CA ILE A 25 1.20 -26.77 19.37
C ILE A 25 0.02 -27.10 20.28
N SER A 26 -0.27 -26.25 21.26
CA SER A 26 -1.59 -26.25 21.89
C SER A 26 -2.57 -25.69 20.85
N SER A 27 -3.57 -26.46 20.45
CA SER A 27 -4.53 -26.16 19.37
C SER A 27 -5.31 -24.85 19.57
N ASN A 28 -5.18 -24.23 20.74
CA ASN A 28 -5.85 -23.00 21.11
C ASN A 28 -5.11 -21.70 20.68
N GLN A 29 -3.96 -21.77 19.99
CA GLN A 29 -3.11 -20.59 19.74
C GLN A 29 -2.70 -20.31 18.29
N VAL A 30 -3.51 -20.71 17.30
CA VAL A 30 -3.27 -20.29 15.90
C VAL A 30 -4.45 -19.50 15.35
N ALA A 31 -4.85 -18.46 16.09
CA ALA A 31 -5.39 -17.26 15.45
C ALA A 31 -4.22 -16.28 15.32
N VAL A 32 -3.83 -15.95 14.09
CA VAL A 32 -3.13 -14.67 13.84
C VAL A 32 -4.19 -13.59 14.02
N GLU A 33 -4.58 -13.37 15.28
CA GLU A 33 -5.56 -12.38 15.63
C GLU A 33 -4.90 -11.03 15.42
N LYS A 34 -5.16 -10.43 14.25
CA LYS A 34 -4.92 -9.00 14.06
C LYS A 34 -5.81 -8.30 15.08
N ASP A 35 -5.15 -7.77 16.10
CA ASP A 35 -5.70 -6.85 17.11
C ASP A 35 -6.85 -6.02 16.50
N PRO A 36 -8.07 -6.10 17.06
CA PRO A 36 -9.22 -5.33 16.59
C PRO A 36 -8.93 -3.83 16.45
N ALA A 37 -8.12 -3.26 17.35
CA ALA A 37 -7.71 -1.85 17.29
C ALA A 37 -6.85 -1.57 16.04
N ARG A 38 -5.97 -2.51 15.69
CA ARG A 38 -5.16 -2.43 14.46
C ARG A 38 -6.03 -2.50 13.20
N ARG A 39 -7.07 -3.34 13.16
CA ARG A 39 -8.02 -3.42 12.03
C ARG A 39 -8.83 -2.13 11.87
N ALA A 40 -9.27 -1.53 12.97
CA ALA A 40 -9.96 -0.25 12.97
C ALA A 40 -9.06 0.86 12.41
N GLY A 41 -7.81 0.96 12.88
CA GLY A 41 -6.83 1.93 12.37
C GLY A 41 -6.48 1.73 10.89
N GLU A 42 -6.33 0.49 10.43
CA GLU A 42 -6.12 0.19 9.00
C GLU A 42 -7.33 0.67 8.15
N SER A 43 -8.55 0.51 8.65
CA SER A 43 -9.78 0.93 7.96
C SER A 43 -9.91 2.45 7.89
N GLU A 44 -9.56 3.14 8.98
CA GLU A 44 -9.55 4.61 9.05
C GLU A 44 -8.52 5.20 8.07
N LEU A 45 -7.31 4.65 8.04
CA LEU A 45 -6.26 5.10 7.12
C LEU A 45 -6.68 4.93 5.64
N VAL A 46 -7.26 3.77 5.30
CA VAL A 46 -7.78 3.53 3.95
C VAL A 46 -8.85 4.55 3.58
N TRP A 47 -9.75 4.88 4.49
CA TRP A 47 -10.79 5.87 4.26
C TRP A 47 -10.20 7.28 4.06
N LYS A 48 -9.25 7.70 4.91
CA LYS A 48 -8.53 8.98 4.76
C LYS A 48 -7.85 9.09 3.39
N ILE A 49 -7.14 8.05 2.96
CA ILE A 49 -6.47 8.02 1.64
C ILE A 49 -7.49 8.13 0.51
N ARG A 50 -8.58 7.36 0.54
CA ARG A 50 -9.63 7.40 -0.50
C ARG A 50 -10.25 8.80 -0.60
N ARG A 51 -10.55 9.43 0.54
CA ARG A 51 -11.08 10.80 0.60
C ARG A 51 -10.10 11.81 0.02
N ALA A 52 -8.81 11.69 0.36
CA ALA A 52 -7.77 12.58 -0.16
C ALA A 52 -7.62 12.46 -1.70
N ILE A 53 -7.69 11.24 -2.25
CA ILE A 53 -7.66 10.99 -3.70
C ILE A 53 -8.90 11.57 -4.40
N ALA A 54 -10.09 11.42 -3.79
CA ALA A 54 -11.35 11.94 -4.36
C ALA A 54 -11.35 13.47 -4.49
N GLN A 55 -10.59 14.17 -3.66
CA GLN A 55 -10.43 15.63 -3.70
C GLN A 55 -9.35 16.13 -4.67
N LEU A 56 -8.75 15.27 -5.49
CA LEU A 56 -7.79 15.68 -6.53
C LEU A 56 -8.51 15.99 -7.85
N PRO A 57 -7.94 16.84 -8.72
CA PRO A 57 -8.43 16.99 -10.09
C PRO A 57 -8.53 15.64 -10.81
N ALA A 58 -9.57 15.43 -11.63
CA ALA A 58 -9.90 14.13 -12.21
C ALA A 58 -8.74 13.42 -12.95
N LYS A 59 -7.93 14.16 -13.71
CA LYS A 59 -6.76 13.58 -14.40
C LYS A 59 -5.65 13.17 -13.43
N GLN A 60 -5.50 13.86 -12.31
CA GLN A 60 -4.48 13.59 -11.28
C GLN A 60 -4.88 12.37 -10.42
N SER A 61 -6.13 12.31 -9.95
CA SER A 61 -6.66 11.15 -9.22
C SER A 61 -6.60 9.88 -10.06
N ARG A 62 -6.99 9.95 -11.34
CA ARG A 62 -6.92 8.79 -12.21
C ARG A 62 -5.47 8.37 -12.50
N ALA A 63 -4.57 9.33 -12.75
CA ALA A 63 -3.16 9.03 -13.01
C ALA A 63 -2.46 8.35 -11.83
N ILE A 64 -2.69 8.82 -10.58
CA ILE A 64 -2.05 8.24 -9.40
C ILE A 64 -2.56 6.81 -9.12
N VAL A 65 -3.86 6.58 -9.27
CA VAL A 65 -4.47 5.24 -9.16
C VAL A 65 -3.88 4.30 -10.20
N MET A 66 -3.85 4.72 -11.46
CA MET A 66 -3.27 3.91 -12.54
C MET A 66 -1.80 3.59 -12.28
N ARG A 67 -1.03 4.55 -11.75
CA ARG A 67 0.40 4.36 -11.51
C ARG A 67 0.72 3.42 -10.35
N TYR A 68 0.06 3.60 -9.20
CA TYR A 68 0.45 2.93 -7.96
C TYR A 68 -0.44 1.74 -7.60
N LEU A 69 -1.73 1.78 -7.94
CA LEU A 69 -2.66 0.67 -7.67
C LEU A 69 -2.76 -0.28 -8.85
N GLU A 70 -2.87 0.26 -10.08
CA GLU A 70 -2.98 -0.56 -11.30
C GLU A 70 -1.60 -0.87 -11.93
N GLN A 71 -0.49 -0.38 -11.35
CA GLN A 71 0.89 -0.61 -11.80
C GLN A 71 1.14 -0.32 -13.30
N ARG A 72 0.43 0.67 -13.87
CA ARG A 72 0.56 1.06 -15.28
C ARG A 72 1.80 1.93 -15.52
N ASP A 73 2.40 1.79 -16.70
CA ASP A 73 3.45 2.68 -17.16
C ASP A 73 2.91 4.04 -17.67
N TYR A 74 3.80 5.02 -17.86
CA TYR A 74 3.41 6.36 -18.29
C TYR A 74 2.87 6.42 -19.73
N ASN A 75 3.23 5.49 -20.61
CA ASN A 75 2.68 5.43 -21.97
C ASN A 75 1.21 4.98 -21.92
N ALA A 76 0.91 3.92 -21.15
CA ALA A 76 -0.44 3.43 -20.94
C ALA A 76 -1.34 4.48 -20.26
N ILE A 77 -0.81 5.20 -19.28
CA ILE A 77 -1.53 6.31 -18.62
C ILE A 77 -1.79 7.44 -19.63
N ALA A 78 -0.79 7.83 -20.41
CA ALA A 78 -0.91 8.88 -21.43
C ALA A 78 -1.99 8.56 -22.47
N GLN A 79 -2.01 7.33 -22.98
CA GLN A 79 -3.05 6.86 -23.90
C GLN A 79 -4.44 6.91 -23.26
N LYS A 80 -4.60 6.38 -22.04
CA LYS A 80 -5.89 6.33 -21.35
C LYS A 80 -6.43 7.73 -21.01
N LEU A 81 -5.55 8.66 -20.66
CA LEU A 81 -5.91 10.04 -20.29
C LEU A 81 -5.91 11.01 -21.48
N LYS A 82 -5.60 10.53 -22.69
CA LYS A 82 -5.47 11.33 -23.92
C LYS A 82 -4.55 12.53 -23.70
N CYS A 83 -3.34 12.29 -23.19
CA CYS A 83 -2.32 13.31 -22.97
C CYS A 83 -0.94 12.81 -23.40
N SER A 84 0.08 13.69 -23.38
CA SER A 84 1.46 13.29 -23.63
C SER A 84 2.04 12.48 -22.46
N LYS A 85 3.10 11.70 -22.71
CA LYS A 85 3.84 10.98 -21.66
C LYS A 85 4.37 11.94 -20.57
N ALA A 86 4.81 13.12 -20.97
CA ALA A 86 5.21 14.19 -20.05
C ALA A 86 4.01 14.69 -19.22
N GLY A 87 2.84 14.86 -19.84
CA GLY A 87 1.59 15.19 -19.14
C GLY A 87 1.16 14.12 -18.14
N ALA A 88 1.28 12.84 -18.47
CA ALA A 88 1.04 11.73 -17.55
C ALA A 88 1.96 11.79 -16.33
N ARG A 89 3.27 12.02 -16.54
CA ARG A 89 4.24 12.23 -15.45
C ARG A 89 3.88 13.43 -14.58
N SER A 90 3.51 14.56 -15.19
CA SER A 90 3.10 15.77 -14.48
C SER A 90 1.85 15.53 -13.62
N ASN A 91 0.83 14.83 -14.15
CA ASN A 91 -0.37 14.48 -13.40
C ASN A 91 -0.07 13.59 -12.19
N VAL A 92 0.78 12.57 -12.36
CA VAL A 92 1.23 11.71 -11.24
C VAL A 92 2.00 12.52 -10.20
N SER A 93 2.96 13.34 -10.64
CA SER A 93 3.80 14.12 -9.73
C SER A 93 2.98 15.13 -8.91
N LYS A 94 2.05 15.84 -9.57
CA LYS A 94 1.17 16.80 -8.90
C LYS A 94 0.21 16.12 -7.93
N ALA A 95 -0.36 14.98 -8.32
CA ALA A 95 -1.18 14.15 -7.44
C ALA A 95 -0.40 13.73 -6.18
N LEU A 96 0.82 13.22 -6.36
CA LEU A 96 1.67 12.76 -5.26
C LEU A 96 2.06 13.90 -4.32
N ALA A 97 2.42 15.07 -4.86
CA ALA A 97 2.73 16.25 -4.06
C ALA A 97 1.52 16.72 -3.24
N ALA A 98 0.34 16.78 -3.86
CA ALA A 98 -0.90 17.14 -3.17
C ALA A 98 -1.28 16.14 -2.06
N LEU A 99 -1.12 14.84 -2.32
CA LEU A 99 -1.37 13.81 -1.30
C LEU A 99 -0.38 13.89 -0.15
N LYS A 100 0.91 14.12 -0.42
CA LYS A 100 1.92 14.35 0.63
C LYS A 100 1.58 15.56 1.49
N GLY A 101 1.17 16.68 0.90
CA GLY A 101 0.78 17.86 1.68
C GLY A 101 -0.47 17.65 2.54
N ARG A 102 -1.40 16.77 2.11
CA ARG A 102 -2.63 16.47 2.86
C ARG A 102 -2.47 15.41 3.93
N LEU A 103 -1.63 14.39 3.68
CA LEU A 103 -1.50 13.20 4.52
C LEU A 103 -0.20 13.18 5.33
N GLY A 104 0.80 14.00 4.97
CA GLY A 104 2.09 14.06 5.65
C GLY A 104 2.16 15.09 6.78
N ASN A 105 1.07 15.81 7.05
CA ASN A 105 0.93 16.75 8.16
C ASN A 105 0.16 16.13 9.36
N GLU A 106 -0.03 14.81 9.38
CA GLU A 106 -0.49 14.04 10.56
C GLU A 106 0.70 13.32 11.20
#